data_AF-A0A2G6J8P5-F1
#
_entry.id   AF-A0A2G6J8P5-F1
#
_cell.length_a   1.000
_cell.length_b   1.000
_cell.length_c   1.000
_cell.angle_alpha   90.00
_cell.angle_beta   90.00
_cell.angle_gamma   90.00
#
_symmetry.space_group_name_H-M   'P 1'
#
loop_
_entity.id
_entity.type
_entity.pdbx_description
1 polymer ?
#
loop_
_entity_poly.entity_id
_entity_poly.type
_entity_poly.pdbx_seq_one_letter_code
_entity_poly.pdbx_strand_id
1 'polypeptide(L)'
;MTRRPIILEVTLFGAALLVGACGGQQTAAQQTAAQQTTETTEVPETVTATATQTKVTSSDALLPKPLRALLKDLYSLEGLTAKQTQRLDALRLQIRRRTASCRALHAAVLEEAAKQIRAGRLEQAAIEAHLAKMHATMTKTIRPLIVASLDELHRTLSAAQRHALVAKLKARHEARSPHERMRKLAEKLGLDQSQRQQVRAVLFAQLGDTMAAWAKRRGEHRARMKAAAEAFLRDDFKASELSFAKASKRDLSEIKVKIAGAKGVLNSLLPILTNAQREAIATLIEQRAAMARLAVQLSRSSPSPTRSLRARPLAFPLPSTPLCSCRR
;
A
#
# COMPACT_ATOMS: atom_id res chain seq x y z
N MET A 1 -14.84 -37.91 -9.12
CA MET A 1 -14.04 -36.69 -8.87
C MET A 1 -14.96 -35.48 -8.66
N THR A 2 -15.39 -35.25 -7.42
CA THR A 2 -16.34 -34.19 -7.05
C THR A 2 -15.61 -32.86 -6.87
N ARG A 3 -15.68 -31.98 -7.87
CA ARG A 3 -15.22 -30.59 -7.75
C ARG A 3 -16.16 -29.84 -6.80
N ARG A 4 -15.74 -29.67 -5.54
CA ARG A 4 -16.46 -28.83 -4.56
C ARG A 4 -16.40 -27.35 -5.00
N PRO A 5 -17.51 -26.60 -4.98
CA PRO A 5 -17.50 -25.18 -5.34
C PRO A 5 -16.84 -24.33 -4.24
N ILE A 6 -15.60 -23.92 -4.49
CA ILE A 6 -14.79 -22.97 -3.71
C ILE A 6 -15.23 -21.54 -4.08
N ILE A 7 -16.40 -21.06 -3.62
CA ILE A 7 -16.90 -19.74 -4.03
C ILE A 7 -17.64 -19.06 -2.88
N LEU A 8 -16.90 -18.44 -1.95
CA LEU A 8 -17.55 -17.74 -0.82
C LEU A 8 -16.83 -16.64 -0.07
N GLU A 9 -15.66 -16.15 -0.46
CA GLU A 9 -14.87 -15.39 0.54
C GLU A 9 -14.28 -14.08 0.02
N VAL A 10 -15.07 -13.28 -0.72
CA VAL A 10 -14.58 -12.02 -1.31
C VAL A 10 -15.42 -10.78 -0.98
N THR A 11 -16.54 -10.90 -0.26
CA THR A 11 -17.48 -9.78 -0.11
C THR A 11 -17.55 -9.18 1.29
N LEU A 12 -16.56 -9.47 2.13
CA LEU A 12 -16.16 -8.54 3.18
C LEU A 12 -15.37 -7.36 2.60
N PHE A 13 -15.20 -7.22 1.28
CA PHE A 13 -14.54 -6.06 0.67
C PHE A 13 -15.23 -4.73 0.93
N GLY A 14 -16.50 -4.67 1.36
CA GLY A 14 -17.15 -3.41 1.72
C GLY A 14 -16.62 -2.82 3.04
N ALA A 15 -16.72 -3.60 4.11
CA ALA A 15 -16.11 -3.25 5.41
C ALA A 15 -14.57 -3.38 5.36
N ALA A 16 -14.01 -4.30 4.57
CA ALA A 16 -12.58 -4.48 4.36
C ALA A 16 -11.97 -3.58 3.25
N LEU A 17 -12.73 -2.74 2.56
CA LEU A 17 -12.16 -1.61 1.81
C LEU A 17 -11.85 -0.46 2.76
N LEU A 18 -12.61 -0.34 3.86
CA LEU A 18 -12.28 0.52 5.00
C LEU A 18 -11.22 -0.14 5.89
N VAL A 19 -11.28 -1.46 6.11
CA VAL A 19 -10.44 -2.14 7.10
C VAL A 19 -9.29 -2.95 6.43
N GLY A 20 -9.55 -3.78 5.43
CA GLY A 20 -8.65 -4.86 4.98
C GLY A 20 -7.72 -4.61 3.79
N ALA A 21 -7.65 -3.45 3.15
CA ALA A 21 -6.63 -3.22 2.11
C ALA A 21 -5.19 -3.11 2.68
N CYS A 22 -5.03 -2.86 4.00
CA CYS A 22 -3.74 -2.57 4.63
C CYS A 22 -3.43 -3.28 5.97
N GLY A 23 -4.01 -4.44 6.32
CA GLY A 23 -3.71 -5.13 7.61
C GLY A 23 -2.37 -5.89 7.67
N GLY A 24 -1.27 -5.27 8.08
CA GLY A 24 -0.04 -5.98 8.49
C GLY A 24 -0.17 -6.43 9.94
N GLN A 25 0.25 -7.67 10.23
CA GLN A 25 0.45 -8.14 11.60
C GLN A 25 1.64 -7.37 12.19
N GLN A 26 1.42 -6.65 13.29
CA GLN A 26 2.48 -6.45 14.27
C GLN A 26 2.31 -7.59 15.27
N THR A 27 3.23 -8.54 15.25
CA THR A 27 3.53 -9.36 16.42
C THR A 27 4.05 -8.39 17.47
N ALA A 28 3.30 -8.23 18.56
CA ALA A 28 3.82 -7.67 19.78
C ALA A 28 4.83 -8.67 20.33
N ALA A 29 6.10 -8.54 19.94
CA ALA A 29 7.20 -9.17 20.65
C ALA A 29 7.64 -8.19 21.74
N GLN A 30 7.46 -8.63 22.98
CA GLN A 30 7.92 -8.01 24.20
C GLN A 30 9.41 -7.67 24.08
N GLN A 31 9.76 -6.42 24.42
CA GLN A 31 11.13 -6.05 24.75
C GLN A 31 11.45 -6.62 26.14
N THR A 32 12.15 -7.73 26.18
CA THR A 32 12.90 -8.14 27.37
C THR A 32 14.31 -7.55 27.23
N ALA A 33 14.65 -6.66 28.15
CA ALA A 33 15.99 -6.15 28.31
C ALA A 33 16.88 -7.23 28.93
N ALA A 34 18.05 -7.47 28.34
CA ALA A 34 19.19 -8.11 29.00
C ALA A 34 20.49 -7.49 28.45
N GLN A 35 21.36 -7.12 29.38
CA GLN A 35 22.63 -6.40 29.21
C GLN A 35 23.80 -7.36 28.93
N GLN A 36 24.82 -6.78 28.27
CA GLN A 36 26.29 -7.09 28.32
C GLN A 36 26.76 -8.47 27.82
N THR A 37 27.83 -8.58 27.02
CA THR A 37 29.23 -8.23 27.38
C THR A 37 30.10 -7.98 26.13
N THR A 38 31.13 -7.15 26.31
CA THR A 38 32.24 -6.77 25.42
C THR A 38 33.17 -7.90 25.02
N GLU A 39 33.72 -7.86 23.79
CA GLU A 39 35.15 -8.18 23.55
C GLU A 39 35.66 -7.59 22.22
N THR A 40 36.91 -7.15 22.27
CA THR A 40 37.71 -6.43 21.28
C THR A 40 38.51 -7.41 20.43
N THR A 41 38.64 -7.24 19.10
CA THR A 41 39.82 -7.68 18.31
C THR A 41 39.89 -6.95 16.97
N GLU A 42 41.13 -6.74 16.54
CA GLU A 42 41.70 -5.85 15.52
C GLU A 42 41.43 -6.18 14.04
N VAL A 43 41.83 -5.21 13.22
CA VAL A 43 41.72 -5.00 11.77
C VAL A 43 42.53 -6.03 10.96
N PRO A 44 42.07 -6.40 9.75
CA PRO A 44 42.83 -5.99 8.57
C PRO A 44 41.96 -5.29 7.52
N GLU A 45 42.51 -4.24 6.93
CA GLU A 45 41.96 -3.55 5.76
C GLU A 45 41.85 -4.54 4.59
N THR A 46 40.63 -4.77 4.15
CA THR A 46 40.36 -5.23 2.79
C THR A 46 39.11 -4.50 2.34
N VAL A 47 39.25 -3.63 1.33
CA VAL A 47 38.15 -2.88 0.71
C VAL A 47 37.27 -3.88 -0.05
N THR A 48 36.47 -4.61 0.72
CA THR A 48 35.41 -5.45 0.20
C THR A 48 34.25 -4.50 0.01
N ALA A 49 33.87 -4.27 -1.25
CA ALA A 49 32.65 -3.58 -1.62
C ALA A 49 31.48 -4.32 -0.96
N THR A 50 31.15 -3.88 0.27
CA THR A 50 30.16 -4.50 1.12
C THR A 50 28.84 -4.22 0.43
N ALA A 51 28.33 -5.23 -0.27
CA ALA A 51 27.03 -5.20 -0.90
C ALA A 51 26.03 -4.76 0.16
N THR A 52 25.63 -3.49 0.08
CA THR A 52 24.78 -2.84 1.05
C THR A 52 23.44 -3.54 0.90
N GLN A 53 23.17 -4.54 1.75
CA GLN A 53 21.86 -5.17 1.80
C GLN A 53 20.86 -4.04 2.01
N THR A 54 20.00 -3.85 1.00
CA THR A 54 19.03 -2.77 0.92
C THR A 54 18.02 -2.99 2.04
N LYS A 55 18.36 -2.52 3.24
CA LYS A 55 17.47 -2.52 4.40
C LYS A 55 16.26 -1.71 3.98
N VAL A 56 15.16 -2.41 3.71
CA VAL A 56 13.85 -1.82 3.47
C VAL A 56 13.62 -0.85 4.62
N THR A 57 13.78 0.44 4.33
CA THR A 57 13.85 1.46 5.37
C THR A 57 12.51 1.47 6.12
N SER A 58 12.52 1.83 7.41
CA SER A 58 11.30 2.02 8.20
C SER A 58 10.26 2.91 7.49
N SER A 59 10.71 3.76 6.56
CA SER A 59 9.88 4.62 5.72
C SER A 59 8.96 3.88 4.73
N ASP A 60 9.27 2.64 4.32
CA ASP A 60 8.48 1.86 3.37
C ASP A 60 7.21 1.24 4.00
N ALA A 61 7.20 1.14 5.34
CA ALA A 61 6.03 0.71 6.10
C ALA A 61 4.80 1.62 5.88
N LEU A 62 5.02 2.81 5.32
CA LEU A 62 4.03 3.85 5.09
C LEU A 62 3.42 3.82 3.68
N LEU A 63 4.02 3.04 2.76
CA LEU A 63 3.49 2.89 1.41
C LEU A 63 2.26 1.98 1.41
N PRO A 64 1.30 2.21 0.48
CA PRO A 64 0.21 1.28 0.23
C PRO A 64 0.77 -0.13 0.01
N LYS A 65 0.13 -1.15 0.58
CA LYS A 65 0.62 -2.53 0.51
C LYS A 65 0.94 -3.04 -0.89
N PRO A 66 0.10 -2.82 -1.93
CA PRO A 66 0.41 -3.29 -3.27
C PRO A 66 1.74 -2.71 -3.77
N LEU A 67 1.98 -1.42 -3.49
CA LEU A 67 3.21 -0.74 -3.88
C LEU A 67 4.41 -1.23 -3.06
N ARG A 68 4.27 -1.39 -1.74
CA ARG A 68 5.33 -1.95 -0.90
C ARG A 68 5.75 -3.34 -1.35
N ALA A 69 4.78 -4.18 -1.67
CA ALA A 69 5.04 -5.52 -2.17
C ALA A 69 5.68 -5.46 -3.56
N LEU A 70 5.22 -4.60 -4.46
CA LEU A 70 5.87 -4.37 -5.77
C LEU A 70 7.33 -3.94 -5.61
N LEU A 71 7.61 -2.99 -4.72
CA LEU A 71 8.98 -2.53 -4.43
C LEU A 71 9.83 -3.66 -3.85
N LYS A 72 9.29 -4.46 -2.92
CA LYS A 72 9.99 -5.65 -2.42
C LYS A 72 10.40 -6.58 -3.57
N ASP A 73 9.48 -6.86 -4.50
CA ASP A 73 9.79 -7.71 -5.65
C ASP A 73 10.84 -7.04 -6.57
N LEU A 74 10.73 -5.74 -6.81
CA LEU A 74 11.68 -4.95 -7.60
C LEU A 74 13.10 -4.98 -7.04
N TYR A 75 13.29 -4.67 -5.75
CA TYR A 75 14.63 -4.70 -5.13
C TYR A 75 15.18 -6.12 -4.94
N SER A 76 14.34 -7.14 -5.14
CA SER A 76 14.77 -8.54 -5.16
C SER A 76 15.14 -9.05 -6.56
N LEU A 77 15.15 -8.17 -7.56
CA LEU A 77 15.64 -8.51 -8.90
C LEU A 77 17.16 -8.56 -8.91
N GLU A 78 17.71 -9.56 -9.56
CA GLU A 78 19.16 -9.69 -9.75
C GLU A 78 19.66 -8.68 -10.78
N GLY A 79 20.92 -8.26 -10.63
CA GLY A 79 21.61 -7.39 -11.58
C GLY A 79 21.07 -5.95 -11.65
N LEU A 80 20.42 -5.44 -10.60
CA LEU A 80 20.08 -4.01 -10.54
C LEU A 80 21.36 -3.16 -10.44
N THR A 81 21.59 -2.33 -11.47
CA THR A 81 22.71 -1.38 -11.46
C THR A 81 22.46 -0.25 -10.45
N ALA A 82 23.52 0.41 -9.98
CA ALA A 82 23.41 1.56 -9.07
C ALA A 82 22.50 2.68 -9.65
N LYS A 83 22.60 2.93 -10.95
CA LYS A 83 21.77 3.92 -11.66
C LYS A 83 20.29 3.53 -11.67
N GLN A 84 19.97 2.25 -11.87
CA GLN A 84 18.58 1.77 -11.80
C GLN A 84 18.04 1.92 -10.38
N THR A 85 18.80 1.49 -9.37
CA THR A 85 18.43 1.62 -7.95
C THR A 85 18.13 3.08 -7.59
N GLN A 86 19.00 4.02 -7.99
CA GLN A 86 18.80 5.45 -7.76
C GLN A 86 17.50 5.96 -8.41
N ARG A 87 17.18 5.53 -9.64
CA ARG A 87 15.92 5.89 -10.31
C ARG A 87 14.69 5.31 -9.61
N LEU A 88 14.76 4.05 -9.17
CA LEU A 88 13.69 3.40 -8.42
C LEU A 88 13.45 4.12 -7.08
N ASP A 89 14.51 4.55 -6.39
CA ASP A 89 14.41 5.33 -5.16
C ASP A 89 13.76 6.70 -5.40
N ALA A 90 14.17 7.41 -6.45
CA ALA A 90 13.56 8.68 -6.82
C ALA A 90 12.06 8.51 -7.12
N LEU A 91 11.71 7.47 -7.89
CA LEU A 91 10.32 7.14 -8.22
C LEU A 91 9.49 6.81 -6.98
N ARG A 92 10.04 5.99 -6.07
CA ARG A 92 9.44 5.63 -4.79
C ARG A 92 9.15 6.86 -3.95
N LEU A 93 10.11 7.78 -3.81
CA LEU A 93 9.93 9.02 -3.06
C LEU A 93 8.89 9.94 -3.70
N GLN A 94 8.89 10.05 -5.03
CA GLN A 94 7.90 10.83 -5.76
C GLN A 94 6.48 10.29 -5.52
N ILE A 95 6.28 8.98 -5.67
CA ILE A 95 4.99 8.33 -5.42
C ILE A 95 4.55 8.57 -3.97
N ARG A 96 5.45 8.35 -3.02
CA ARG A 96 5.17 8.56 -1.59
C ARG A 96 4.67 9.96 -1.30
N ARG A 97 5.35 11.00 -1.82
CA ARG A 97 4.99 12.40 -1.62
C ARG A 97 3.65 12.74 -2.29
N ARG A 98 3.50 12.40 -3.56
CA ARG A 98 2.31 12.76 -4.35
C ARG A 98 1.04 12.03 -3.92
N THR A 99 1.17 10.85 -3.30
CA THR A 99 0.03 10.09 -2.75
C THR A 99 -0.37 10.48 -1.33
N ALA A 100 0.32 11.45 -0.70
CA ALA A 100 0.03 11.85 0.68
C ALA A 100 -1.38 12.42 0.87
N SER A 101 -1.87 13.26 -0.06
CA SER A 101 -3.23 13.80 0.01
C SER A 101 -4.30 12.70 -0.03
N CYS A 102 -4.10 11.70 -0.89
CA CYS A 102 -5.00 10.54 -0.97
C CYS A 102 -4.98 9.71 0.33
N ARG A 103 -3.82 9.56 0.99
CA ARG A 103 -3.73 8.89 2.30
C ARG A 103 -4.44 9.66 3.41
N ALA A 104 -4.34 10.99 3.41
CA ALA A 104 -5.07 11.83 4.36
C ALA A 104 -6.59 11.69 4.19
N LEU A 105 -7.07 11.69 2.94
CA LEU A 105 -8.49 11.46 2.65
C LEU A 105 -8.92 10.06 3.08
N HIS A 106 -8.11 9.03 2.81
CA HIS A 106 -8.39 7.68 3.29
C HIS A 106 -8.47 7.63 4.82
N ALA A 107 -7.54 8.26 5.55
CA ALA A 107 -7.60 8.33 7.01
C ALA A 107 -8.91 8.95 7.52
N ALA A 108 -9.38 10.03 6.89
CA ALA A 108 -10.64 10.67 7.24
C ALA A 108 -11.86 9.75 6.99
N VAL A 109 -11.86 8.98 5.89
CA VAL A 109 -12.89 7.96 5.64
C VAL A 109 -12.88 6.91 6.77
N LEU A 110 -11.70 6.47 7.22
CA LEU A 110 -11.57 5.46 8.28
C LEU A 110 -12.05 6.00 9.63
N GLU A 111 -11.67 7.22 10.00
CA GLU A 111 -12.10 7.86 11.24
C GLU A 111 -13.63 8.00 11.30
N GLU A 112 -14.25 8.44 10.21
CA GLU A 112 -15.71 8.56 10.14
C GLU A 112 -16.38 7.19 10.24
N ALA A 113 -15.85 6.16 9.55
CA ALA A 113 -16.36 4.80 9.65
C ALA A 113 -16.22 4.21 11.07
N ALA A 114 -15.11 4.46 11.76
CA ALA A 114 -14.89 3.99 13.13
C ALA A 114 -15.89 4.62 14.10
N LYS A 115 -16.07 5.95 14.01
CA LYS A 115 -17.06 6.70 14.80
C LYS A 115 -18.47 6.14 14.62
N GLN A 116 -18.84 5.86 13.38
CA GLN A 116 -20.15 5.31 13.00
C GLN A 116 -20.36 3.88 13.51
N ILE A 117 -19.37 3.00 13.35
CA ILE A 117 -19.43 1.63 13.88
C ILE A 117 -19.60 1.61 15.40
N ARG A 118 -18.87 2.49 16.11
CA ARG A 118 -19.01 2.66 17.57
C ARG A 118 -20.42 3.11 17.95
N ALA A 119 -21.00 4.00 17.16
CA ALA A 119 -22.39 4.45 17.30
C ALA A 119 -23.43 3.40 16.85
N GLY A 120 -23.02 2.23 16.35
CA GLY A 120 -23.94 1.17 15.92
C GLY A 120 -24.75 1.50 14.67
N ARG A 121 -24.28 2.43 13.82
CA ARG A 121 -24.96 2.83 12.57
C ARG A 121 -23.96 3.23 11.51
N LEU A 122 -24.27 3.01 10.22
CA LEU A 122 -23.42 3.49 9.11
C LEU A 122 -24.19 4.46 8.21
N GLU A 123 -23.85 5.75 8.34
CA GLU A 123 -24.39 6.85 7.56
C GLU A 123 -23.61 7.03 6.26
N GLN A 124 -24.19 6.52 5.17
CA GLN A 124 -23.61 6.55 3.84
C GLN A 124 -23.23 7.96 3.39
N ALA A 125 -24.10 8.94 3.61
CA ALA A 125 -23.90 10.32 3.15
C ALA A 125 -22.62 10.94 3.73
N ALA A 126 -22.31 10.67 5.00
CA ALA A 126 -21.11 11.19 5.66
C ALA A 126 -19.81 10.59 5.07
N ILE A 127 -19.82 9.31 4.70
CA ILE A 127 -18.69 8.62 4.09
C ILE A 127 -18.51 9.01 2.61
N GLU A 128 -19.62 9.20 1.89
CA GLU A 128 -19.62 9.52 0.45
C GLU A 128 -18.88 10.83 0.12
N ALA A 129 -19.00 11.86 0.97
CA ALA A 129 -18.30 13.12 0.77
C ALA A 129 -16.77 12.94 0.72
N HIS A 130 -16.21 12.14 1.64
CA HIS A 130 -14.78 11.85 1.67
C HIS A 130 -14.35 10.97 0.49
N LEU A 131 -15.18 10.01 0.09
CA LEU A 131 -14.90 9.14 -1.05
C LEU A 131 -14.95 9.88 -2.38
N ALA A 132 -15.85 10.85 -2.54
CA ALA A 132 -15.88 11.74 -3.71
C ALA A 132 -14.58 12.56 -3.82
N LYS A 133 -14.12 13.15 -2.70
CA LYS A 133 -12.82 13.87 -2.65
C LYS A 133 -11.65 12.95 -2.97
N MET A 134 -11.65 11.72 -2.42
CA MET A 134 -10.60 10.74 -2.67
C MET A 134 -10.59 10.30 -4.13
N HIS A 135 -11.74 10.04 -4.74
CA HIS A 135 -11.85 9.69 -6.15
C HIS A 135 -11.36 10.83 -7.07
N ALA A 136 -11.75 12.07 -6.77
CA ALA A 136 -11.28 13.23 -7.52
C ALA A 136 -9.74 13.34 -7.46
N THR A 137 -9.15 13.12 -6.28
CA THR A 137 -7.68 13.09 -6.08
C THR A 137 -7.03 11.94 -6.85
N MET A 138 -7.62 10.74 -6.78
CA MET A 138 -7.13 9.56 -7.51
C MET A 138 -7.12 9.80 -9.01
N THR A 139 -8.20 10.35 -9.57
CA THR A 139 -8.35 10.61 -11.00
C THR A 139 -7.41 11.72 -11.47
N LYS A 140 -7.38 12.86 -10.78
CA LYS A 140 -6.64 14.05 -11.22
C LYS A 140 -5.14 13.99 -10.95
N THR A 141 -4.72 13.29 -9.89
CA THR A 141 -3.32 13.35 -9.43
C THR A 141 -2.65 12.00 -9.45
N ILE A 142 -3.29 10.98 -8.88
CA ILE A 142 -2.62 9.70 -8.62
C ILE A 142 -2.55 8.84 -9.88
N ARG A 143 -3.60 8.80 -10.70
CA ARG A 143 -3.62 7.98 -11.93
C ARG A 143 -2.59 8.46 -12.96
N PRO A 144 -2.50 9.76 -13.32
CA PRO A 144 -1.45 10.23 -14.23
C PRO A 144 -0.05 9.91 -13.69
N LEU A 145 0.15 10.05 -12.37
CA LEU A 145 1.39 9.68 -11.71
C LEU A 145 1.70 8.18 -11.86
N ILE A 146 0.73 7.29 -11.65
CA ILE A 146 0.93 5.84 -11.81
C ILE A 146 1.29 5.50 -13.26
N VAL A 147 0.60 6.09 -14.23
CA VAL A 147 0.89 5.90 -15.66
C VAL A 147 2.34 6.28 -15.95
N ALA A 148 2.74 7.51 -15.61
CA ALA A 148 4.11 7.98 -15.80
C ALA A 148 5.14 7.13 -15.04
N SER A 149 4.79 6.65 -13.84
CA SER A 149 5.67 5.82 -13.04
C SER A 149 5.90 4.43 -13.65
N LEU A 150 4.87 3.85 -14.28
CA LEU A 150 4.99 2.56 -14.94
C LEU A 150 5.81 2.66 -16.22
N ASP A 151 5.66 3.75 -16.98
CA ASP A 151 6.50 4.02 -18.15
C ASP A 151 7.98 4.19 -17.74
N GLU A 152 8.25 4.97 -16.70
CA GLU A 152 9.62 5.15 -16.18
C GLU A 152 10.21 3.85 -15.63
N LEU A 153 9.40 3.06 -14.92
CA LEU A 153 9.81 1.74 -14.44
C LEU A 153 10.17 0.82 -15.60
N HIS A 154 9.34 0.77 -16.64
CA HIS A 154 9.57 -0.05 -17.82
C HIS A 154 10.88 0.30 -18.51
N ARG A 155 11.13 1.61 -18.75
CA ARG A 155 12.38 2.11 -19.36
C ARG A 155 13.61 1.87 -18.49
N THR A 156 13.45 1.86 -17.17
CA THR A 156 14.55 1.64 -16.24
C THR A 156 15.00 0.18 -16.22
N LEU A 157 14.08 -0.77 -16.38
CA LEU A 157 14.39 -2.20 -16.32
C LEU A 157 14.78 -2.77 -17.68
N SER A 158 15.77 -3.68 -17.70
CA SER A 158 16.08 -4.49 -18.88
C SER A 158 14.94 -5.48 -19.19
N ALA A 159 14.89 -6.01 -20.41
CA ALA A 159 13.89 -7.01 -20.80
C ALA A 159 13.87 -8.22 -19.84
N ALA A 160 15.04 -8.79 -19.52
CA ALA A 160 15.15 -9.90 -18.57
C ALA A 160 14.58 -9.55 -17.18
N GLN A 161 14.87 -8.34 -16.66
CA GLN A 161 14.34 -7.87 -15.39
C GLN A 161 12.81 -7.67 -15.42
N ARG A 162 12.25 -7.19 -16.54
CA ARG A 162 10.80 -7.07 -16.71
C ARG A 162 10.11 -8.43 -16.68
N HIS A 163 10.68 -9.43 -17.35
CA HIS A 163 10.20 -10.82 -17.29
C HIS A 163 10.24 -11.38 -15.87
N ALA A 164 11.38 -11.25 -15.18
CA ALA A 164 11.53 -11.72 -13.80
C ALA A 164 10.53 -11.03 -12.85
N LEU A 165 10.33 -9.72 -12.99
CA LEU A 165 9.34 -8.99 -12.21
C LEU A 165 7.92 -9.53 -12.45
N VAL A 166 7.50 -9.66 -13.71
CA VAL A 166 6.16 -10.17 -14.05
C VAL A 166 5.95 -11.58 -13.51
N ALA A 167 6.96 -12.45 -13.56
CA ALA A 167 6.90 -13.78 -12.98
C ALA A 167 6.66 -13.74 -11.45
N LYS A 168 7.41 -12.90 -10.71
CA LYS A 168 7.20 -12.71 -9.26
C LYS A 168 5.81 -12.15 -8.95
N LEU A 169 5.32 -11.21 -9.76
CA LEU A 169 3.98 -10.65 -9.61
C LEU A 169 2.88 -11.70 -9.81
N LYS A 170 3.02 -12.59 -10.79
CA LYS A 170 2.09 -13.72 -11.06
C LYS A 170 2.10 -14.72 -9.91
N ALA A 171 3.27 -15.20 -9.51
CA ALA A 171 3.42 -16.15 -8.40
C ALA A 171 2.79 -15.62 -7.10
N ARG A 172 3.02 -14.34 -6.78
CA ARG A 172 2.40 -13.71 -5.61
C ARG A 172 0.88 -13.56 -5.73
N HIS A 173 0.36 -13.33 -6.93
CA HIS A 173 -1.08 -13.26 -7.15
C HIS A 173 -1.73 -14.63 -6.90
N GLU A 174 -1.09 -15.70 -7.37
CA GLU A 174 -1.54 -17.08 -7.20
C GLU A 174 -1.43 -17.57 -5.74
N ALA A 175 -0.37 -17.17 -5.03
CA ALA A 175 -0.17 -17.52 -3.62
C ALA A 175 -1.18 -16.88 -2.65
N ARG A 176 -1.95 -15.87 -3.08
CA ARG A 176 -2.92 -15.21 -2.22
C ARG A 176 -4.21 -16.02 -2.11
N SER A 177 -4.36 -16.76 -1.00
CA SER A 177 -5.65 -17.33 -0.61
C SER A 177 -6.55 -16.26 0.02
N PRO A 178 -7.73 -15.96 -0.56
CA PRO A 178 -8.71 -15.10 0.09
C PRO A 178 -9.16 -15.64 1.46
N HIS A 179 -9.16 -16.98 1.62
CA HIS A 179 -9.71 -17.66 2.79
C HIS A 179 -8.93 -17.39 4.07
N GLU A 180 -7.60 -17.32 3.96
CA GLU A 180 -6.73 -17.08 5.11
C GLU A 180 -7.01 -15.73 5.78
N ARG A 181 -7.40 -14.71 4.99
CA ARG A 181 -7.67 -13.37 5.50
C ARG A 181 -8.96 -13.30 6.30
N MET A 182 -9.99 -14.06 5.90
CA MET A 182 -11.26 -14.14 6.62
C MET A 182 -11.11 -14.92 7.91
N ARG A 183 -10.38 -16.03 7.87
CA ARG A 183 -10.04 -16.78 9.07
C ARG A 183 -9.33 -15.89 10.10
N LYS A 184 -8.28 -15.17 9.70
CA LYS A 184 -7.54 -14.24 10.57
C LYS A 184 -8.40 -13.12 11.16
N LEU A 185 -9.38 -12.62 10.39
CA LEU A 185 -10.27 -11.58 10.89
C LEU A 185 -11.26 -12.14 11.92
N ALA A 186 -11.86 -13.31 11.64
CA ALA A 186 -12.77 -13.98 12.58
C ALA A 186 -12.07 -14.35 13.89
N GLU A 187 -10.83 -14.84 13.82
CA GLU A 187 -9.97 -15.09 14.98
C GLU A 187 -9.71 -13.80 15.77
N LYS A 188 -9.32 -12.72 15.08
CA LYS A 188 -9.01 -11.44 15.73
C LYS A 188 -10.22 -10.80 16.42
N LEU A 189 -11.43 -11.05 15.91
CA LEU A 189 -12.67 -10.54 16.48
C LEU A 189 -13.26 -11.47 17.55
N GLY A 190 -12.63 -12.62 17.81
CA GLY A 190 -13.14 -13.59 18.77
C GLY A 190 -14.53 -14.10 18.38
N LEU A 191 -14.84 -14.22 17.09
CA LEU A 191 -16.14 -14.75 16.66
C LEU A 191 -16.21 -16.23 17.02
N ASP A 192 -17.24 -16.61 17.77
CA ASP A 192 -17.54 -18.02 18.05
C ASP A 192 -18.06 -18.75 16.79
N GLN A 193 -18.24 -20.07 16.89
CA GLN A 193 -18.69 -20.87 15.76
C GLN A 193 -20.10 -20.50 15.26
N SER A 194 -21.02 -20.15 16.17
CA SER A 194 -22.39 -19.75 15.85
C SER A 194 -22.41 -18.40 15.12
N GLN A 195 -21.71 -17.40 15.67
CA GLN A 195 -21.53 -16.09 15.03
C GLN A 195 -20.89 -16.22 13.65
N ARG A 196 -19.87 -17.08 13.48
CA ARG A 196 -19.26 -17.34 12.16
C ARG A 196 -20.27 -17.88 11.16
N GLN A 197 -21.15 -18.79 11.57
CA GLN A 197 -22.20 -19.33 10.72
C GLN A 197 -23.24 -18.26 10.37
N GLN A 198 -23.67 -17.45 11.33
CA GLN A 198 -24.61 -16.33 11.11
C GLN A 198 -24.02 -15.28 10.17
N VAL A 199 -22.78 -14.84 10.41
CA VAL A 199 -22.04 -13.91 9.54
C VAL A 199 -21.97 -14.47 8.12
N ARG A 200 -21.63 -15.76 7.97
CA ARG A 200 -21.58 -16.42 6.67
C ARG A 200 -22.95 -16.42 5.99
N ALA A 201 -24.02 -16.76 6.71
CA ALA A 201 -25.39 -16.78 6.19
C ALA A 201 -25.85 -15.39 5.73
N VAL A 202 -25.63 -14.35 6.55
CA VAL A 202 -25.92 -12.95 6.19
C VAL A 202 -25.16 -12.53 4.94
N LEU A 203 -23.87 -12.85 4.87
CA LEU A 203 -23.05 -12.55 3.71
C LEU A 203 -23.61 -13.24 2.46
N PHE A 204 -23.94 -14.53 2.55
CA PHE A 204 -24.55 -15.24 1.42
C PHE A 204 -25.87 -14.62 0.95
N ALA A 205 -26.79 -14.37 1.88
CA ALA A 205 -28.12 -13.88 1.57
C ALA A 205 -28.07 -12.52 0.88
N GLN A 206 -27.23 -11.60 1.38
CA GLN A 206 -27.09 -10.28 0.78
C GLN A 206 -26.28 -10.27 -0.51
N LEU A 207 -25.42 -11.28 -0.72
CA LEU A 207 -24.45 -11.26 -1.80
C LEU A 207 -24.77 -12.24 -2.91
N GLY A 208 -25.81 -13.08 -2.81
CA GLY A 208 -26.17 -14.12 -3.79
C GLY A 208 -26.12 -13.63 -5.25
N ASP A 209 -26.94 -12.66 -5.61
CA ASP A 209 -26.96 -12.08 -6.96
C ASP A 209 -25.67 -11.30 -7.28
N THR A 210 -25.06 -10.72 -6.25
CA THR A 210 -23.78 -10.04 -6.43
C THR A 210 -22.66 -11.04 -6.74
N MET A 211 -22.71 -12.30 -6.27
CA MET A 211 -21.61 -13.27 -6.41
C MET A 211 -21.35 -13.62 -7.87
N ALA A 212 -22.39 -13.78 -8.68
CA ALA A 212 -22.25 -14.00 -10.12
C ALA A 212 -21.62 -12.77 -10.80
N ALA A 213 -22.12 -11.57 -10.48
CA ALA A 213 -21.54 -10.32 -10.97
C ALA A 213 -20.07 -10.14 -10.52
N TRP A 214 -19.74 -10.53 -9.30
CA TRP A 214 -18.38 -10.50 -8.75
C TRP A 214 -17.48 -11.53 -9.42
N ALA A 215 -17.95 -12.75 -9.67
CA ALA A 215 -17.20 -13.77 -10.41
C ALA A 215 -16.86 -13.26 -11.82
N LYS A 216 -17.84 -12.69 -12.53
CA LYS A 216 -17.63 -12.05 -13.83
C LYS A 216 -16.59 -10.92 -13.75
N ARG A 217 -16.77 -9.96 -12.83
CA ARG A 217 -15.82 -8.84 -12.64
C ARG A 217 -14.42 -9.31 -12.27
N ARG A 218 -14.29 -10.39 -11.49
CA ARG A 218 -12.98 -11.01 -11.19
C ARG A 218 -12.35 -11.62 -12.42
N GLY A 219 -13.12 -12.31 -13.27
CA GLY A 219 -12.67 -12.80 -14.57
C GLY A 219 -12.15 -11.66 -15.44
N GLU A 220 -12.93 -10.60 -15.61
CA GLU A 220 -12.55 -9.39 -16.35
C GLU A 220 -11.32 -8.70 -15.75
N HIS A 221 -11.23 -8.62 -14.42
CA HIS A 221 -10.06 -8.06 -13.75
C HIS A 221 -8.80 -8.93 -13.98
N ARG A 222 -8.90 -10.25 -13.87
CA ARG A 222 -7.79 -11.18 -14.16
C ARG A 222 -7.34 -11.07 -15.61
N ALA A 223 -8.27 -11.03 -16.55
CA ALA A 223 -7.97 -10.83 -17.96
C ALA A 223 -7.24 -9.50 -18.20
N ARG A 224 -7.71 -8.40 -17.60
CA ARG A 224 -7.05 -7.09 -17.68
C ARG A 224 -5.65 -7.09 -17.06
N MET A 225 -5.47 -7.73 -15.91
CA MET A 225 -4.16 -7.84 -15.25
C MET A 225 -3.19 -8.70 -16.07
N LYS A 226 -3.67 -9.79 -16.68
CA LYS A 226 -2.90 -10.63 -17.60
C LYS A 226 -2.45 -9.82 -18.83
N ALA A 227 -3.38 -9.13 -19.50
CA ALA A 227 -3.09 -8.30 -20.65
C ALA A 227 -2.11 -7.15 -20.30
N ALA A 228 -2.26 -6.51 -19.13
CA ALA A 228 -1.32 -5.48 -18.68
C ALA A 228 0.08 -6.05 -18.42
N ALA A 229 0.18 -7.26 -17.85
CA ALA A 229 1.45 -7.94 -17.63
C ALA A 229 2.12 -8.32 -18.95
N GLU A 230 1.37 -8.83 -19.93
CA GLU A 230 1.87 -9.13 -21.28
C GLU A 230 2.32 -7.86 -22.01
N ALA A 231 1.54 -6.79 -21.93
CA ALA A 231 1.92 -5.50 -22.49
C ALA A 231 3.24 -4.97 -21.90
N PHE A 232 3.44 -5.11 -20.58
CA PHE A 232 4.66 -4.67 -19.88
C PHE A 232 5.93 -5.44 -20.28
N LEU A 233 5.80 -6.59 -20.96
CA LEU A 233 6.97 -7.31 -21.48
C LEU A 233 7.46 -6.76 -22.81
N ARG A 234 6.58 -6.09 -23.59
CA ARG A 234 6.91 -5.57 -24.92
C ARG A 234 7.81 -4.34 -24.84
N ASP A 235 8.75 -4.19 -25.77
CA ASP A 235 9.68 -3.05 -25.78
C ASP A 235 8.98 -1.70 -26.03
N ASP A 236 7.84 -1.71 -26.73
CA ASP A 236 7.02 -0.54 -27.05
C ASP A 236 5.96 -0.21 -25.99
N PHE A 237 6.09 -0.75 -24.78
CA PHE A 237 5.12 -0.57 -23.70
C PHE A 237 4.78 0.91 -23.44
N LYS A 238 3.46 1.18 -23.36
CA LYS A 238 2.89 2.47 -22.98
C LYS A 238 1.79 2.27 -21.94
N ALA A 239 2.01 2.74 -20.72
CA ALA A 239 1.06 2.61 -19.62
C ALA A 239 -0.27 3.34 -19.88
N SER A 240 -0.25 4.40 -20.71
CA SER A 240 -1.45 5.15 -21.11
C SER A 240 -2.43 4.33 -21.95
N GLU A 241 -1.97 3.26 -22.60
CA GLU A 241 -2.82 2.39 -23.41
C GLU A 241 -3.63 1.40 -22.56
N LEU A 242 -3.19 1.18 -21.32
CA LEU A 242 -3.81 0.25 -20.39
C LEU A 242 -5.20 0.71 -19.96
N SER A 243 -6.11 -0.24 -19.77
CA SER A 243 -7.52 0.04 -19.44
C SER A 243 -7.72 0.89 -18.18
N PHE A 244 -6.81 0.82 -17.20
CA PHE A 244 -6.90 1.63 -15.98
C PHE A 244 -6.54 3.10 -16.21
N ALA A 245 -5.80 3.43 -17.28
CA ALA A 245 -5.52 4.80 -17.67
C ALA A 245 -6.78 5.48 -18.26
N LYS A 246 -7.66 4.68 -18.89
CA LYS A 246 -8.82 5.15 -19.67
C LYS A 246 -10.12 5.29 -18.88
N ALA A 247 -10.18 4.90 -17.61
CA ALA A 247 -11.45 4.81 -16.85
C ALA A 247 -11.82 6.13 -16.12
N SER A 248 -12.74 6.94 -16.64
CA SER A 248 -13.11 8.24 -16.03
C SER A 248 -14.54 8.35 -15.44
N LYS A 249 -15.43 7.37 -15.66
CA LYS A 249 -16.82 7.42 -15.12
C LYS A 249 -17.30 6.14 -14.41
N ARG A 250 -16.82 4.97 -14.81
CA ARG A 250 -17.22 3.67 -14.24
C ARG A 250 -16.83 3.51 -12.76
N ASP A 251 -15.76 4.20 -12.34
CA ASP A 251 -15.14 4.04 -11.03
C ASP A 251 -15.99 4.62 -9.90
N LEU A 252 -16.62 5.79 -10.07
CA LEU A 252 -17.48 6.37 -9.02
C LEU A 252 -18.75 5.56 -8.79
N SER A 253 -19.43 5.15 -9.85
CA SER A 253 -20.62 4.30 -9.75
C SER A 253 -20.27 2.96 -9.08
N GLU A 254 -19.11 2.39 -9.40
CA GLU A 254 -18.66 1.15 -8.78
C GLU A 254 -18.29 1.34 -7.31
N ILE A 255 -17.66 2.46 -6.96
CA ILE A 255 -17.38 2.84 -5.58
C ILE A 255 -18.71 3.01 -4.80
N LYS A 256 -19.69 3.72 -5.36
CA LYS A 256 -21.03 3.87 -4.74
C LYS A 256 -21.71 2.53 -4.49
N VAL A 257 -21.74 1.64 -5.48
CA VAL A 257 -22.31 0.29 -5.32
C VAL A 257 -21.57 -0.50 -4.23
N LYS A 258 -20.24 -0.37 -4.15
CA LYS A 258 -19.45 -1.03 -3.10
C LYS A 258 -19.74 -0.47 -1.71
N ILE A 259 -19.91 0.84 -1.56
CA ILE A 259 -20.28 1.47 -0.28
C ILE A 259 -21.69 1.03 0.13
N ALA A 260 -22.66 1.06 -0.78
CA ALA A 260 -24.02 0.63 -0.52
C ALA A 260 -24.06 -0.84 -0.08
N GLY A 261 -23.32 -1.72 -0.77
CA GLY A 261 -23.16 -3.11 -0.37
C GLY A 261 -22.45 -3.27 0.98
N ALA A 262 -21.39 -2.47 1.24
CA ALA A 262 -20.71 -2.43 2.53
C ALA A 262 -21.64 -2.06 3.68
N LYS A 263 -22.47 -1.03 3.46
CA LYS A 263 -23.48 -0.58 4.40
C LYS A 263 -24.52 -1.65 4.66
N GLY A 264 -25.06 -2.28 3.61
CA GLY A 264 -26.01 -3.37 3.74
C GLY A 264 -25.45 -4.51 4.61
N VAL A 265 -24.20 -4.93 4.33
CA VAL A 265 -23.52 -5.97 5.10
C VAL A 265 -23.31 -5.53 6.54
N LEU A 266 -22.73 -4.35 6.76
CA LEU A 266 -22.46 -3.86 8.11
C LEU A 266 -23.75 -3.73 8.93
N ASN A 267 -24.81 -3.15 8.37
CA ASN A 267 -26.09 -3.01 9.06
C ASN A 267 -26.70 -4.36 9.46
N SER A 268 -26.48 -5.42 8.69
CA SER A 268 -26.91 -6.77 9.06
C SER A 268 -25.95 -7.49 10.01
N LEU A 269 -24.68 -7.09 10.06
CA LEU A 269 -23.71 -7.64 11.01
C LEU A 269 -23.80 -6.97 12.39
N LEU A 270 -24.17 -5.69 12.46
CA LEU A 270 -24.20 -4.94 13.71
C LEU A 270 -25.05 -5.59 14.83
N PRO A 271 -26.22 -6.20 14.55
CA PRO A 271 -27.00 -6.92 15.55
C PRO A 271 -26.35 -8.23 16.04
N ILE A 272 -25.49 -8.85 15.21
CA ILE A 272 -24.79 -10.12 15.55
C ILE A 272 -23.58 -9.84 16.44
N LEU A 273 -22.97 -8.66 16.27
CA LEU A 273 -21.76 -8.27 16.98
C LEU A 273 -22.09 -7.69 18.36
N THR A 274 -21.39 -8.16 19.39
CA THR A 274 -21.48 -7.58 20.73
C THR A 274 -20.92 -6.15 20.77
N ASN A 275 -21.28 -5.38 21.80
CA ASN A 275 -20.73 -4.02 21.99
C ASN A 275 -19.19 -4.04 22.02
N ALA A 276 -18.60 -5.02 22.72
CA ALA A 276 -17.16 -5.21 22.80
C ALA A 276 -16.53 -5.52 21.43
N GLN A 277 -17.18 -6.35 20.60
CA GLN A 277 -16.71 -6.65 19.24
C GLN A 277 -16.78 -5.43 18.33
N ARG A 278 -17.83 -4.59 18.45
CA ARG A 278 -17.94 -3.34 17.69
C ARG A 278 -16.85 -2.34 18.09
N GLU A 279 -16.56 -2.21 19.38
CA GLU A 279 -15.46 -1.37 19.87
C GLU A 279 -14.10 -1.86 19.38
N ALA A 280 -13.87 -3.17 19.40
CA ALA A 280 -12.65 -3.78 18.85
C ALA A 280 -12.50 -3.47 17.35
N ILE A 281 -13.58 -3.54 16.57
CA ILE A 281 -13.55 -3.17 15.14
C ILE A 281 -13.22 -1.68 14.99
N ALA A 282 -13.89 -0.79 15.71
CA ALA A 282 -13.66 0.66 15.65
C ALA A 282 -12.20 1.00 15.98
N THR A 283 -11.65 0.43 17.06
CA THR A 283 -10.24 0.58 17.45
C THR A 283 -9.29 0.14 16.34
N LEU A 284 -9.56 -0.99 15.67
CA LEU A 284 -8.72 -1.46 14.56
C LEU A 284 -8.77 -0.55 13.34
N ILE A 285 -9.88 0.15 13.12
CA ILE A 285 -10.02 1.14 12.06
C ILE A 285 -9.25 2.41 12.41
N GLU A 286 -9.36 2.87 13.65
CA GLU A 286 -8.63 4.04 14.16
C GLU A 286 -7.12 3.84 14.12
N GLN A 287 -6.63 2.66 14.52
CA GLN A 287 -5.20 2.32 14.39
C GLN A 287 -4.73 2.45 12.93
N ARG A 288 -5.55 2.05 11.95
CA ARG A 288 -5.20 2.22 10.53
C ARG A 288 -5.27 3.68 10.08
N ALA A 289 -6.24 4.44 10.56
CA ALA A 289 -6.31 5.87 10.30
C ALA A 289 -5.07 6.59 10.86
N ALA A 290 -4.65 6.25 12.09
CA ALA A 290 -3.45 6.77 12.73
C ALA A 290 -2.19 6.44 11.90
N MET A 291 -2.04 5.19 11.44
CA MET A 291 -0.93 4.82 10.55
C MET A 291 -0.94 5.60 9.23
N ALA A 292 -2.12 5.86 8.65
CA ALA A 292 -2.25 6.68 7.45
C ALA A 292 -1.88 8.15 7.72
N ARG A 293 -2.26 8.72 8.87
CA ARG A 293 -1.85 10.07 9.31
C ARG A 293 -0.34 10.18 9.53
N LEU A 294 0.24 9.21 10.24
CA LEU A 294 1.69 9.12 10.43
C LEU A 294 2.43 9.05 9.09
N ALA A 295 1.90 8.26 8.14
CA ALA A 295 2.43 8.19 6.77
C ALA A 295 2.39 9.54 6.03
N VAL A 296 1.40 10.39 6.31
CA VAL A 296 1.31 11.75 5.75
C VAL A 296 2.33 12.67 6.42
N GLN A 297 2.43 12.65 7.76
CA GLN A 297 3.39 13.45 8.52
C GLN A 297 4.83 13.16 8.08
N LEU A 298 5.21 11.88 8.03
CA LEU A 298 6.56 11.48 7.62
C LEU A 298 6.85 11.79 6.14
N SER A 299 5.83 11.91 5.28
CA SER A 299 6.01 12.37 3.90
C SER A 299 6.28 13.87 3.79
N ARG A 300 5.88 14.67 4.79
CA ARG A 300 6.17 16.11 4.87
C ARG A 300 7.54 16.38 5.47
N SER A 301 7.95 15.60 6.48
CA SER A 301 9.22 15.79 7.18
C SER A 301 10.45 15.26 6.43
N SER A 302 10.28 14.50 5.33
CA SER A 302 11.40 13.93 4.60
C SER A 302 12.15 15.04 3.85
N PRO A 303 13.41 15.37 4.22
CA PRO A 303 14.15 16.48 3.64
C PRO A 303 14.19 16.35 2.11
N SER A 304 13.96 17.46 1.42
CA SER A 304 14.15 17.50 -0.04
C SER A 304 15.61 17.15 -0.34
N PRO A 305 15.89 16.13 -1.17
CA PRO A 305 17.26 15.69 -1.44
C PRO A 305 18.13 16.83 -2.00
N THR A 306 17.53 17.85 -2.59
CA THR A 306 18.20 19.03 -3.11
C THR A 306 18.70 20.02 -2.06
N ARG A 307 18.27 19.96 -0.79
CA ARG A 307 18.68 20.95 0.22
C ARG A 307 20.04 20.67 0.87
N SER A 308 20.60 19.47 0.69
CA SER A 308 21.90 19.07 1.30
C SER A 308 23.13 19.36 0.42
N LEU A 309 22.94 19.75 -0.84
CA LEU A 309 24.06 20.02 -1.77
C LEU A 309 24.29 21.49 -2.07
N ARG A 310 23.57 22.42 -1.41
CA ARG A 310 24.20 23.72 -1.14
C ARG A 310 25.23 23.46 -0.06
N ALA A 311 26.37 22.93 -0.47
CA ALA A 311 27.62 23.19 0.20
C ALA A 311 27.56 24.67 0.53
N ARG A 312 27.48 25.00 1.83
CA ARG A 312 28.02 26.28 2.29
C ARG A 312 29.36 26.32 1.58
N PRO A 313 29.63 27.29 0.68
CA PRO A 313 31.00 27.47 0.23
C PRO A 313 31.78 27.53 1.54
N LEU A 314 32.63 26.52 1.77
CA LEU A 314 33.62 26.62 2.81
C LEU A 314 34.38 27.86 2.35
N ALA A 315 34.11 28.98 3.02
CA ALA A 315 34.94 30.15 2.93
C ALA A 315 36.29 29.65 3.43
N PHE A 316 37.10 29.15 2.49
CA PHE A 316 38.51 28.97 2.72
C PHE A 316 38.98 30.37 3.13
N PRO A 317 39.48 30.56 4.35
CA PRO A 317 40.12 31.82 4.69
C PRO A 317 41.25 32.00 3.68
N LEU A 318 41.13 33.02 2.83
CA LEU A 318 42.23 33.42 1.96
C LEU A 318 43.42 33.71 2.87
N PRO A 319 44.60 33.11 2.65
CA PRO A 319 45.79 33.48 3.39
C PRO A 319 46.07 34.97 3.10
N SER A 320 45.93 35.80 4.13
CA SER A 320 46.34 37.19 4.12
C SER A 320 47.86 37.24 3.90
N THR A 321 48.26 37.49 2.66
CA THR A 321 49.66 37.73 2.32
C THR A 321 50.07 39.11 2.83
N PRO A 322 51.22 39.23 3.53
CA PRO A 322 51.71 40.51 4.03
C PRO A 322 52.24 41.37 2.88
N LEU A 323 51.81 42.63 2.84
CA LEU A 323 52.35 43.66 1.96
C LEU A 323 53.81 43.95 2.37
N CYS A 324 54.77 43.54 1.55
CA CYS A 324 56.16 44.00 1.65
C CYS A 324 56.21 45.50 1.31
N SER A 325 56.29 46.34 2.34
CA SER A 325 56.65 47.75 2.21
C SER A 325 58.17 47.88 2.05
N CYS A 326 58.65 48.01 0.82
CA CYS A 326 60.00 48.54 0.59
C CYS A 326 59.97 50.04 0.87
N ARG A 327 60.55 50.46 2.00
CA ARG A 327 60.91 51.86 2.26
C ARG A 327 62.43 51.99 2.08
N ARG A 328 62.81 53.06 1.37
CA ARG A 328 64.17 53.45 0.97
C ARG A 328 65.13 53.59 2.14
#